data_AF-A0A7C5QCT8-F1
#
_entry.id   AF-A0A7C5QCT8-F1
#
_cell.length_a   1.000
_cell.length_b   1.000
_cell.length_c   1.000
_cell.angle_alpha   90.00
_cell.angle_beta   90.00
_cell.angle_gamma   90.00
#
_symmetry.space_group_name_H-M   'P 1'
#
loop_
_entity.id
_entity.type
_entity.pdbx_description
1 polymer ?
#
loop_
_entity_poly.entity_id
_entity_poly.type
_entity_poly.pdbx_seq_one_letter_code
_entity_poly.pdbx_strand_id
1 'polypeptide(L)'
;MTELQQMLEALKRPEYVHVLLNPLPVYGMMMALLALVLGLITGNKGAQMVALVLMVLVCGSVWPVVEFGEKAAAHLATTLDADGLRWLRLHEQRAEVAAWAYYVTGVMALVTLLVKWKLPKFERWLTTLVLVAALTALGFGGWVAHAGGQVRHVEFRTGSPPPASAMMKR
;
A
#
# COMPACT_ATOMS: atom_id res chain seq x y z
N MET A 1 -33.50 -7.14 1.04
CA MET A 1 -32.36 -6.93 0.12
C MET A 1 -31.66 -8.25 -0.09
N THR A 2 -31.28 -8.58 -1.33
CA THR A 2 -30.42 -9.74 -1.60
C THR A 2 -29.01 -9.50 -1.08
N GLU A 3 -28.23 -10.57 -0.84
CA GLU A 3 -26.81 -10.49 -0.44
C GLU A 3 -26.00 -9.59 -1.40
N LEU A 4 -26.24 -9.72 -2.71
CA LEU A 4 -25.60 -8.87 -3.72
C LEU A 4 -25.94 -7.39 -3.52
N GLN A 5 -27.19 -7.06 -3.21
CA GLN A 5 -27.58 -5.68 -2.93
C GLN A 5 -26.90 -5.13 -1.68
N GLN A 6 -26.73 -5.94 -0.63
CA GLN A 6 -26.03 -5.52 0.59
C GLN A 6 -24.54 -5.22 0.29
N MET A 7 -23.87 -6.07 -0.48
CA MET A 7 -22.49 -5.85 -0.92
C MET A 7 -22.36 -4.57 -1.77
N LEU A 8 -23.28 -4.34 -2.71
CA LEU A 8 -23.26 -3.15 -3.56
C LEU A 8 -23.51 -1.86 -2.76
N GLU A 9 -24.36 -1.89 -1.74
CA GLU A 9 -24.53 -0.77 -0.82
C GLU A 9 -23.28 -0.53 0.04
N ALA A 10 -22.55 -1.59 0.42
CA ALA A 10 -21.30 -1.46 1.17
C ALA A 10 -20.21 -0.71 0.38
N LEU A 11 -20.18 -0.81 -0.96
CA LEU A 11 -19.25 -0.05 -1.82
C LEU A 11 -19.43 1.47 -1.73
N LYS A 12 -20.55 1.96 -1.17
CA LYS A 12 -20.76 3.39 -0.90
C LYS A 12 -20.11 3.86 0.40
N ARG A 13 -19.67 2.92 1.26
CA ARG A 13 -19.08 3.22 2.56
C ARG A 13 -17.55 3.30 2.46
N PRO A 14 -16.92 4.41 2.89
CA PRO A 14 -15.47 4.59 2.76
C PRO A 14 -14.68 3.53 3.53
N GLU A 15 -15.14 3.12 4.71
CA GLU A 15 -14.48 2.07 5.51
C GLU A 15 -14.43 0.72 4.78
N TYR A 16 -15.48 0.37 4.05
CA TYR A 16 -15.52 -0.87 3.27
C TYR A 16 -14.61 -0.79 2.06
N VAL A 17 -14.65 0.32 1.32
CA VAL A 17 -13.79 0.52 0.14
C VAL A 17 -12.30 0.57 0.55
N HIS A 18 -11.96 1.24 1.64
CA HIS A 18 -10.61 1.24 2.19
C HIS A 18 -10.13 -0.19 2.46
N VAL A 19 -10.89 -0.98 3.25
CA VAL A 19 -10.53 -2.36 3.58
C VAL A 19 -10.45 -3.26 2.35
N LEU A 20 -11.32 -3.05 1.36
CA LEU A 20 -11.32 -3.79 0.11
C LEU A 20 -10.03 -3.54 -0.71
N LEU A 21 -9.55 -2.29 -0.74
CA LEU A 21 -8.38 -1.90 -1.53
C LEU A 21 -7.06 -2.04 -0.76
N ASN A 22 -7.09 -1.99 0.58
CA ASN A 22 -5.91 -2.05 1.45
C ASN A 22 -4.97 -3.26 1.22
N PRO A 23 -5.43 -4.43 0.73
CA PRO A 23 -4.54 -5.51 0.32
C PRO A 23 -3.62 -5.17 -0.85
N LEU A 24 -4.00 -4.23 -1.73
CA LEU A 24 -3.25 -3.95 -2.96
C LEU A 24 -1.83 -3.43 -2.68
N PRO A 25 -1.61 -2.40 -1.83
CA PRO A 25 -0.26 -1.91 -1.56
C PRO A 25 0.69 -2.96 -0.98
N VAL A 26 0.22 -3.91 -0.16
CA VAL A 26 1.10 -4.92 0.46
C VAL A 26 1.14 -6.20 -0.37
N TYR A 27 0.01 -6.89 -0.54
CA TYR A 27 -0.03 -8.16 -1.24
C TYR A 27 0.14 -7.99 -2.74
N GLY A 28 -0.46 -6.96 -3.34
CA GLY A 28 -0.24 -6.63 -4.75
C GLY A 28 1.24 -6.31 -5.04
N MET A 29 1.91 -5.57 -4.14
CA MET A 29 3.33 -5.26 -4.28
C MET A 29 4.18 -6.52 -4.17
N MET A 30 3.90 -7.37 -3.19
CA MET A 30 4.58 -8.67 -3.03
C MET A 30 4.44 -9.53 -4.30
N MET A 31 3.24 -9.62 -4.89
CA MET A 31 3.01 -10.39 -6.10
C MET A 31 3.71 -9.78 -7.33
N ALA A 32 3.69 -8.45 -7.48
CA ALA A 32 4.42 -7.76 -8.55
C ALA A 32 5.94 -7.97 -8.41
N LEU A 33 6.46 -7.93 -7.18
CA LEU A 33 7.86 -8.16 -6.89
C LEU A 33 8.29 -9.60 -7.19
N LEU A 34 7.51 -10.59 -6.77
CA LEU A 34 7.75 -12.00 -7.10
C LEU A 34 7.75 -12.22 -8.63
N ALA A 35 6.78 -11.65 -9.34
CA ALA A 35 6.72 -11.72 -10.80
C ALA A 35 7.96 -11.08 -11.45
N LEU A 36 8.46 -9.95 -10.92
CA LEU A 36 9.65 -9.29 -11.44
C LEU A 36 10.91 -10.14 -11.20
N VAL A 37 11.07 -10.70 -10.00
CA VAL A 37 12.18 -11.60 -9.66
C VAL A 37 12.19 -12.82 -10.55
N LEU A 38 11.05 -13.49 -10.72
CA LEU A 38 10.93 -14.65 -11.60
C LEU A 38 11.20 -14.29 -13.06
N GLY A 39 10.71 -13.14 -13.53
CA GLY A 39 11.01 -12.63 -14.87
C GLY A 39 12.50 -12.32 -15.09
N LEU A 40 13.21 -11.89 -14.05
CA LEU A 40 14.66 -11.66 -14.08
C LEU A 40 15.43 -13.00 -14.11
N ILE A 41 15.09 -13.95 -13.23
CA ILE A 41 15.75 -15.27 -13.16
C ILE A 41 15.57 -16.06 -14.45
N THR A 42 14.36 -16.06 -15.01
CA THR A 42 14.04 -16.79 -16.25
C THR A 42 14.47 -16.04 -17.51
N GLY A 43 14.89 -14.77 -17.40
CA GLY A 43 15.17 -13.91 -18.55
C GLY A 43 13.93 -13.53 -19.37
N ASN A 44 12.71 -13.85 -18.91
CA ASN A 44 11.48 -13.62 -19.66
C ASN A 44 11.09 -12.13 -19.64
N LYS A 45 11.28 -11.46 -20.79
CA LYS A 45 10.98 -10.03 -20.98
C LYS A 45 9.49 -9.71 -20.81
N GLY A 46 8.60 -10.58 -21.26
CA GLY A 46 7.16 -10.42 -21.10
C GLY A 46 6.73 -10.46 -19.64
N ALA A 47 7.26 -11.42 -18.86
CA ALA A 47 7.02 -11.51 -17.42
C ALA A 47 7.50 -10.25 -16.68
N GLN A 48 8.69 -9.73 -17.03
CA GLN A 48 9.19 -8.49 -16.45
C GLN A 48 8.28 -7.28 -16.80
N MET A 49 7.75 -7.22 -18.02
CA MET A 49 6.82 -6.15 -18.41
C MET A 49 5.52 -6.22 -17.61
N VAL A 50 4.92 -7.41 -17.51
CA VAL A 50 3.70 -7.62 -16.71
C VAL A 50 3.95 -7.22 -15.25
N ALA A 51 5.07 -7.63 -14.68
CA ALA A 51 5.43 -7.29 -13.31
C ALA A 51 5.57 -5.78 -13.08
N LEU A 52 6.23 -5.06 -14.00
CA LEU A 52 6.35 -3.60 -13.92
C LEU A 52 5.00 -2.90 -14.07
N VAL A 53 4.12 -3.37 -14.96
CA VAL A 53 2.76 -2.83 -15.12
C VAL A 53 1.95 -3.04 -13.84
N LEU A 54 1.97 -4.25 -13.27
CA LEU A 54 1.33 -4.54 -11.99
C LEU A 54 1.85 -3.62 -10.88
N MET A 55 3.16 -3.38 -10.84
CA MET A 55 3.78 -2.51 -9.86
C MET A 55 3.30 -1.05 -9.99
N VAL A 56 3.14 -0.53 -11.22
CA VAL A 56 2.53 0.80 -11.46
C VAL A 56 1.09 0.84 -10.94
N LEU A 57 0.27 -0.16 -11.26
CA LEU A 57 -1.13 -0.21 -10.82
C LEU A 57 -1.25 -0.29 -9.29
N VAL A 58 -0.43 -1.12 -8.66
CA VAL A 58 -0.38 -1.27 -7.20
C VAL A 58 0.07 0.02 -6.53
N CYS A 59 1.14 0.67 -7.02
CA CYS A 59 1.57 1.96 -6.48
C CYS A 59 0.49 3.03 -6.67
N GLY A 60 -0.20 3.04 -7.80
CA GLY A 60 -1.33 3.93 -8.07
C GLY A 60 -2.51 3.71 -7.10
N SER A 61 -2.74 2.46 -6.70
CA SER A 61 -3.81 2.10 -5.74
C SER A 61 -3.62 2.70 -4.34
N VAL A 62 -2.43 3.18 -3.99
CA VAL A 62 -2.19 3.87 -2.72
C VAL A 62 -3.04 5.12 -2.56
N TRP A 63 -3.24 5.89 -3.65
CA TRP A 63 -4.06 7.10 -3.59
C TRP A 63 -5.50 6.83 -3.12
N PRO A 64 -6.30 5.94 -3.75
CA PRO A 64 -7.63 5.65 -3.24
C PRO A 64 -7.61 4.98 -1.87
N VAL A 65 -6.62 4.13 -1.55
CA VAL A 65 -6.51 3.51 -0.22
C VAL A 65 -6.40 4.58 0.88
N VAL A 66 -5.53 5.57 0.71
CA VAL A 66 -5.36 6.66 1.68
C VAL A 66 -6.62 7.52 1.75
N GLU A 67 -7.15 7.95 0.61
CA GLU A 67 -8.36 8.80 0.52
C GLU A 67 -9.57 8.18 1.22
N PHE A 68 -9.85 6.89 0.98
CA PHE A 68 -10.96 6.20 1.64
C PHE A 68 -10.66 5.92 3.12
N GLY A 69 -9.37 5.77 3.49
CA GLY A 69 -8.94 5.61 4.88
C GLY A 69 -9.22 6.86 5.72
N GLU A 70 -8.86 8.04 5.21
CA GLU A 70 -9.12 9.32 5.88
C GLU A 70 -10.62 9.57 6.07
N LYS A 71 -11.43 9.27 5.04
CA LYS A 71 -12.90 9.36 5.13
C LYS A 71 -13.47 8.38 6.16
N ALA A 72 -12.90 7.18 6.26
CA ALA A 72 -13.32 6.19 7.23
C ALA A 72 -12.97 6.61 8.67
N ALA A 73 -11.82 7.24 8.87
CA ALA A 73 -11.34 7.63 10.20
C ALA A 73 -12.30 8.56 10.94
N ALA A 74 -12.94 9.50 10.22
CA ALA A 74 -13.94 10.40 10.79
C ALA A 74 -15.13 9.65 11.42
N HIS A 75 -15.60 8.57 10.77
CA HIS A 75 -16.69 7.74 11.28
C HIS A 75 -16.22 6.80 12.40
N LEU A 76 -14.99 6.30 12.31
CA LEU A 76 -14.46 5.33 13.26
C LEU A 76 -14.12 5.97 14.61
N ALA A 77 -13.78 7.26 14.65
CA ALA A 77 -13.31 7.94 15.85
C ALA A 77 -14.27 7.86 17.05
N THR A 78 -15.58 7.74 16.82
CA THR A 78 -16.60 7.63 17.87
C THR A 78 -16.82 6.19 18.37
N THR A 79 -16.28 5.20 17.66
CA THR A 79 -16.49 3.76 17.94
C THR A 79 -15.24 3.07 18.51
N LEU A 80 -14.08 3.72 18.40
CA LEU A 80 -12.81 3.17 18.88
C LEU A 80 -12.59 3.50 20.35
N ASP A 81 -11.90 2.60 21.05
CA ASP A 81 -11.37 2.88 22.37
C ASP A 81 -10.21 3.88 22.29
N ALA A 82 -9.81 4.39 23.46
CA ALA A 82 -8.79 5.44 23.53
C ALA A 82 -7.50 5.02 22.81
N ASP A 83 -7.04 3.78 22.99
CA ASP A 83 -5.83 3.25 22.36
C ASP A 83 -5.98 2.94 20.87
N GLY A 84 -7.13 2.40 20.44
CA GLY A 84 -7.43 2.18 19.02
C GLY A 84 -7.40 3.47 18.21
N LEU A 85 -7.86 4.58 18.80
CA LEU A 85 -7.75 5.90 18.19
C LEU A 85 -6.29 6.38 18.03
N ARG A 86 -5.39 6.00 18.94
CA ARG A 86 -3.95 6.30 18.87
C ARG A 86 -3.28 5.50 17.76
N TRP A 87 -3.64 4.22 17.67
CA TRP A 87 -3.19 3.34 16.59
C TRP A 87 -3.71 3.79 15.22
N LEU A 88 -4.96 4.27 15.14
CA LEU A 88 -5.53 4.79 13.90
C LEU A 88 -4.73 6.01 13.41
N ARG A 89 -4.50 7.00 14.28
CA ARG A 89 -3.69 8.18 13.93
C ARG A 89 -2.26 7.82 13.52
N LEU A 90 -1.64 6.87 14.20
CA LEU A 90 -0.29 6.40 13.83
C LEU A 90 -0.30 5.68 12.47
N HIS A 91 -1.33 4.89 12.18
CA HIS A 91 -1.51 4.25 10.89
C HIS A 91 -1.64 5.28 9.77
N GLU A 92 -2.48 6.32 9.94
CA GLU A 92 -2.63 7.43 9.00
C GLU A 92 -1.30 8.16 8.75
N GLN A 93 -0.62 8.56 9.83
CA GLN A 93 0.68 9.24 9.73
C GLN A 93 1.72 8.40 8.97
N ARG A 94 1.78 7.10 9.27
CA ARG A 94 2.70 6.20 8.56
C ARG A 94 2.29 6.03 7.10
N ALA A 95 0.98 5.99 6.81
CA ALA A 95 0.48 5.87 5.44
C ALA A 95 0.85 7.09 4.60
N GLU A 96 0.72 8.31 5.14
CA GLU A 96 1.14 9.55 4.48
C GLU A 96 2.64 9.52 4.11
N VAL A 97 3.50 9.09 5.04
CA VAL A 97 4.95 8.97 4.80
C VAL A 97 5.26 7.84 3.80
N ALA A 98 4.66 6.68 3.98
CA ALA A 98 4.88 5.50 3.13
C ALA A 98 4.41 5.72 1.69
N ALA A 99 3.35 6.51 1.48
CA ALA A 99 2.80 6.77 0.16
C ALA A 99 3.85 7.31 -0.81
N TRP A 100 4.78 8.16 -0.34
CA TRP A 100 5.88 8.66 -1.16
C TRP A 100 6.80 7.56 -1.67
N ALA A 101 7.11 6.55 -0.86
CA ALA A 101 7.93 5.42 -1.30
C ALA A 101 7.24 4.63 -2.43
N TYR A 102 5.92 4.45 -2.34
CA TYR A 102 5.13 3.82 -3.40
C TYR A 102 5.05 4.68 -4.66
N TYR A 103 4.80 5.99 -4.55
CA TYR A 103 4.73 6.88 -5.72
C TYR A 103 6.06 6.95 -6.46
N VAL A 104 7.18 7.09 -5.73
CA VAL A 104 8.53 7.04 -6.33
C VAL A 104 8.76 5.71 -7.03
N THR A 105 8.43 4.59 -6.38
CA THR A 105 8.55 3.24 -6.97
C THR A 105 7.70 3.10 -8.25
N GLY A 106 6.46 3.58 -8.23
CA GLY A 106 5.56 3.56 -9.38
C GLY A 106 6.07 4.38 -10.55
N VAL A 107 6.59 5.59 -10.30
CA VAL A 107 7.23 6.42 -11.32
C VAL A 107 8.47 5.72 -11.89
N MET A 108 9.33 5.15 -11.04
CA MET A 108 10.50 4.39 -11.49
C MET A 108 10.12 3.19 -12.36
N ALA A 109 9.07 2.45 -11.99
CA ALA A 109 8.56 1.33 -12.77
C ALA A 109 8.01 1.78 -14.13
N LEU A 110 7.25 2.89 -14.16
CA LEU A 110 6.74 3.50 -15.39
C LEU A 110 7.88 3.98 -16.30
N VAL A 111 8.87 4.68 -15.76
CA VAL A 111 10.07 5.10 -16.51
C VAL A 111 10.81 3.88 -17.05
N THR A 112 10.96 2.82 -16.26
CA THR A 112 11.61 1.58 -16.71
C THR A 112 10.86 0.93 -17.87
N LEU A 113 9.54 0.90 -17.84
CA LEU A 113 8.71 0.42 -18.95
C LEU A 113 8.92 1.24 -20.23
N LEU A 114 8.92 2.57 -20.12
CA LEU A 114 9.09 3.47 -21.27
C LEU A 114 10.52 3.44 -21.83
N VAL A 115 11.53 3.33 -20.97
CA VAL A 115 12.94 3.27 -21.36
C VAL A 115 13.29 1.92 -21.98
N LYS A 116 12.70 0.80 -21.52
CA LYS A 116 12.88 -0.53 -22.13
C LYS A 116 12.64 -0.52 -23.64
N TRP A 117 11.68 0.28 -24.11
CA TRP A 117 11.36 0.39 -25.53
C TRP A 117 12.35 1.26 -26.33
N LYS A 118 13.02 2.23 -25.70
CA LYS A 118 13.89 3.20 -26.39
C LYS A 118 15.38 2.96 -26.20
N LEU A 119 15.82 2.46 -25.04
CA LEU A 119 17.23 2.34 -24.66
C LEU A 119 17.50 1.05 -23.85
N PRO A 120 17.54 -0.12 -24.49
CA PRO A 120 17.67 -1.42 -23.81
C PRO A 120 18.97 -1.56 -23.00
N LYS A 121 20.01 -0.79 -23.33
CA LYS A 121 21.30 -0.78 -22.59
C LYS A 121 21.17 -0.37 -21.12
N PHE A 122 20.14 0.41 -20.75
CA PHE A 122 19.92 0.85 -19.36
C PHE A 122 18.88 -0.01 -18.61
N GLU A 123 18.20 -0.93 -19.31
CA GLU A 123 17.10 -1.72 -18.77
C GLU A 123 17.46 -2.44 -17.48
N ARG A 124 18.61 -3.12 -17.45
CA ARG A 124 19.01 -3.96 -16.31
C ARG A 124 19.27 -3.12 -15.07
N TRP A 125 19.92 -1.97 -15.23
CA TRP A 125 20.21 -1.07 -14.12
C TRP A 125 18.92 -0.46 -13.55
N LEU A 126 18.04 0.07 -14.42
CA LEU A 126 16.74 0.61 -14.01
C LEU A 126 15.85 -0.44 -13.33
N THR A 127 15.79 -1.65 -13.88
CA THR A 127 15.00 -2.75 -13.27
C THR A 127 15.54 -3.13 -11.89
N THR A 128 16.86 -3.08 -11.69
CA THR A 128 17.48 -3.32 -10.38
C THR A 128 17.12 -2.22 -9.38
N LEU A 129 17.12 -0.95 -9.81
CA LEU A 129 16.68 0.15 -8.96
C LEU A 129 15.21 0.02 -8.56
N VAL A 130 14.33 -0.37 -9.51
CA VAL A 130 12.91 -0.63 -9.21
C VAL A 130 12.77 -1.75 -8.19
N LEU A 131 13.55 -2.82 -8.30
CA LEU A 131 13.54 -3.93 -7.34
C LEU A 131 13.84 -3.45 -5.91
N VAL A 132 14.90 -2.64 -5.74
CA VAL A 132 15.29 -2.10 -4.42
C VAL A 132 14.22 -1.14 -3.89
N ALA A 133 13.68 -0.27 -4.73
CA ALA A 133 12.60 0.63 -4.36
C ALA A 133 11.34 -0.14 -3.93
N ALA A 134 10.97 -1.18 -4.67
CA ALA A 134 9.81 -2.02 -4.36
C ALA A 134 9.96 -2.82 -3.06
N LEU A 135 11.15 -3.34 -2.76
CA LEU A 135 11.44 -3.97 -1.45
C LEU A 135 11.28 -2.94 -0.31
N THR A 136 11.76 -1.72 -0.53
CA THR A 136 11.65 -0.64 0.45
C THR A 136 10.19 -0.24 0.67
N ALA A 137 9.42 -0.07 -0.42
CA ALA A 137 7.99 0.22 -0.37
C ALA A 137 7.21 -0.90 0.34
N LEU A 138 7.51 -2.17 0.07
CA LEU A 138 6.90 -3.32 0.76
C LEU A 138 7.20 -3.31 2.26
N GLY A 139 8.44 -2.97 2.65
CA GLY A 139 8.81 -2.80 4.06
C GLY A 139 8.01 -1.69 4.74
N PHE A 140 7.85 -0.54 4.09
CA PHE A 140 6.97 0.52 4.57
C PHE A 140 5.49 0.08 4.65
N GLY A 141 5.01 -0.69 3.68
CA GLY A 141 3.67 -1.28 3.72
C GLY A 141 3.46 -2.16 4.95
N GLY A 142 4.43 -3.01 5.29
CA GLY A 142 4.42 -3.79 6.54
C GLY A 142 4.42 -2.92 7.80
N TRP A 143 5.21 -1.83 7.81
CA TRP A 143 5.26 -0.88 8.92
C TRP A 143 3.94 -0.13 9.14
N VAL A 144 3.24 0.21 8.06
CA VAL A 144 1.89 0.80 8.07
C VAL A 144 0.86 -0.23 8.54
N ALA A 145 0.91 -1.45 8.02
CA ALA A 145 -0.02 -2.53 8.36
C ALA A 145 0.09 -2.95 9.82
N HIS A 146 1.29 -2.92 10.42
CA HIS A 146 1.48 -3.18 11.84
C HIS A 146 0.66 -2.22 12.73
N ALA A 147 0.65 -0.92 12.41
CA ALA A 147 -0.19 0.04 13.14
C ALA A 147 -1.68 -0.19 12.83
N GLY A 148 -2.02 -0.48 11.57
CA GLY A 148 -3.40 -0.72 11.13
C GLY A 148 -4.06 -1.92 11.84
N GLY A 149 -3.32 -3.02 12.04
CA GLY A 149 -3.81 -4.18 12.78
C GLY A 149 -4.24 -3.83 14.20
N GLN A 150 -3.50 -2.96 14.88
CA GLN A 150 -3.74 -2.60 16.28
C GLN A 150 -4.95 -1.67 16.50
N VAL A 151 -5.53 -1.13 15.42
CA VAL A 151 -6.72 -0.26 15.49
C VAL A 151 -7.90 -1.01 16.11
N ARG A 152 -8.21 -2.21 15.61
CA ARG A 152 -9.35 -3.02 16.07
C ARG A 152 -8.99 -4.42 16.62
N HIS A 153 -7.76 -4.88 16.46
CA HIS A 153 -7.30 -6.14 17.05
C HIS A 153 -6.57 -5.88 18.36
N VAL A 154 -7.30 -5.94 19.48
CA VAL A 154 -6.74 -5.79 20.83
C VAL A 154 -5.68 -6.86 21.12
N GLU A 155 -5.84 -8.04 20.53
CA GLU A 155 -4.90 -9.16 20.58
C GLU A 155 -3.53 -8.85 19.94
N PHE A 156 -3.43 -7.82 19.09
CA PHE A 156 -2.16 -7.40 18.48
C PHE A 156 -1.43 -6.30 19.27
N ARG A 157 -2.05 -5.75 20.32
CA ARG A 157 -1.47 -4.66 21.11
C ARG A 157 -0.51 -5.23 22.15
N THR A 158 0.68 -5.62 21.71
CA THR A 158 1.75 -6.09 22.60
C THR A 158 2.64 -4.91 23.00
N GLY A 159 2.38 -4.35 24.19
CA GLY A 159 3.16 -3.26 24.77
C GLY A 159 2.41 -1.93 24.87
N SER A 160 3.14 -0.84 25.08
CA SER A 160 2.53 0.47 25.33
C SER A 160 1.99 1.12 24.05
N PRO A 161 0.77 1.67 24.08
CA PRO A 161 0.18 2.39 22.95
C PRO A 161 0.99 3.64 22.57
N PRO A 162 0.93 4.10 21.30
CA PRO A 162 1.76 5.20 20.80
C PRO A 162 1.47 6.52 21.51
N PRO A 163 2.49 7.28 21.96
CA PRO A 163 2.35 8.37 22.91
C PRO A 163 1.34 9.46 22.47
N ALA A 164 0.62 10.04 23.44
CA ALA A 164 -0.37 11.09 23.19
C ALA A 164 0.21 12.34 22.51
N SER A 165 1.48 12.65 22.74
CA SER A 165 2.18 13.80 22.15
C SER A 165 2.46 13.67 20.64
N ALA A 166 2.44 12.45 20.09
CA ALA A 166 2.55 12.24 18.64
C ALA A 166 1.30 12.72 17.86
N MET A 167 0.26 13.16 18.57
CA MET A 167 -1.07 13.47 18.03
C MET A 167 -1.30 14.95 17.68
N MET A 168 -0.33 15.83 17.92
CA MET A 168 -0.45 17.30 17.73
C MET A 168 0.17 17.85 16.44
N LYS A 169 0.72 17.01 15.55
CA LYS A 169 1.24 17.47 14.25
C LYS A 169 0.23 17.24 13.13
N ARG A 170 -0.75 18.13 13.02
CA ARG A 170 -1.38 18.51 11.76
C ARG A 170 -1.45 20.03 11.72
#